data_AF-A0A8S4G628-F1
#
_entry.id   AF-A0A8S4G628-F1
#
_cell.length_a   1.000
_cell.length_b   1.000
_cell.length_c   1.000
_cell.angle_alpha   90.00
_cell.angle_beta   90.00
_cell.angle_gamma   90.00
#
_symmetry.space_group_name_H-M   'P 1'
#
loop_
_entity.id
_entity.type
_entity.pdbx_description
1 polymer ?
#
loop_
_entity_poly.entity_id
_entity_poly.type
_entity_poly.pdbx_seq_one_letter_code
_entity_poly.pdbx_strand_id
1 'polypeptide(L)'
;MDESNIPIDINIGKLQDWLVSRRHVNKEWQKSIIAVREKINNAIQDMPAHDGIASLLSGSYINYFHCLKIVEILKETEADSKNLFGRYGSQRMKDWQDILKTYEKENLYLAEAAQMLVRNINYEIPGLKKQITKEEQLQVVST
;
A
#
# COMPACT_ATOMS: atom_id res chain seq x y z
N MET A 1 29.88 18.88 4.43
CA MET A 1 28.48 18.87 3.95
C MET A 1 28.00 17.45 4.16
N ASP A 2 26.91 17.26 4.88
CA ASP A 2 26.40 15.91 5.17
C ASP A 2 25.86 15.30 3.86
N GLU A 3 26.42 14.17 3.43
CA GLU A 3 26.06 13.51 2.18
C GLU A 3 24.56 13.11 2.17
N SER A 4 23.95 12.90 3.34
CA SER A 4 22.53 12.59 3.48
C SER A 4 21.58 13.72 3.07
N ASN A 5 22.09 14.96 2.95
CA ASN A 5 21.28 16.13 2.59
C ASN A 5 21.39 16.51 1.11
N ILE A 6 22.10 15.71 0.31
CA ILE A 6 22.19 15.94 -1.13
C ILE A 6 20.90 15.45 -1.79
N PRO A 7 20.12 16.33 -2.44
CA PRO A 7 18.90 15.93 -3.12
C PRO A 7 19.23 14.99 -4.28
N ILE A 8 18.54 13.85 -4.34
CA ILE A 8 18.68 12.88 -5.42
C ILE A 8 17.49 13.08 -6.37
N ASP A 9 17.78 13.46 -7.60
CA ASP A 9 16.79 13.45 -8.67
C ASP A 9 16.64 12.02 -9.20
N ILE A 10 15.40 11.52 -9.21
CA ILE A 10 15.08 10.19 -9.71
C ILE A 10 14.03 10.35 -10.81
N ASN A 11 14.39 9.96 -12.03
CA ASN A 11 13.43 9.86 -13.10
C ASN A 11 12.35 8.84 -12.72
N ILE A 12 11.10 9.28 -12.65
CA ILE A 12 10.01 8.46 -12.16
C ILE A 12 9.84 7.15 -12.95
N GLY A 13 9.94 7.20 -14.28
CA GLY A 13 9.83 6.02 -15.15
C GLY A 13 10.97 5.01 -14.96
N LYS A 14 12.05 5.41 -14.29
CA LYS A 14 13.20 4.57 -13.95
C LYS A 14 13.27 4.18 -12.48
N LEU A 15 12.38 4.70 -11.62
CA LEU A 15 12.40 4.44 -10.18
C LEU A 15 12.41 2.93 -9.88
N GLN A 16 11.53 2.18 -10.52
CA GLN A 16 11.43 0.74 -10.31
C GLN A 16 12.67 -0.01 -10.81
N ASP A 17 13.16 0.31 -12.00
CA ASP A 17 14.41 -0.24 -12.57
C ASP A 17 15.61 0.05 -11.65
N TRP A 18 15.66 1.25 -11.06
CA TRP A 18 16.72 1.69 -10.16
C TRP A 18 16.69 0.93 -8.84
N LEU A 19 15.51 0.70 -8.26
CA LEU A 19 15.36 -0.11 -7.05
C LEU A 19 15.90 -1.54 -7.26
N VAL A 20 15.62 -2.15 -8.41
CA VAL A 20 16.10 -3.50 -8.75
C VAL A 20 17.59 -3.50 -9.07
N SER A 21 18.05 -2.62 -9.96
CA SER A 21 19.47 -2.59 -10.40
C SER A 21 20.44 -2.27 -9.27
N ARG A 22 20.02 -1.47 -8.28
CA ARG A 22 20.80 -1.16 -7.07
C ARG A 22 20.60 -2.15 -5.94
N ARG A 23 19.87 -3.25 -6.17
CA ARG A 23 19.62 -4.34 -5.21
C ARG A 23 18.87 -3.92 -3.95
N HIS A 24 18.09 -2.83 -4.00
CA HIS A 24 17.15 -2.51 -2.92
C HIS A 24 15.94 -3.43 -2.93
N VAL A 25 15.56 -3.91 -4.13
CA VAL A 25 14.44 -4.83 -4.36
C VAL A 25 14.94 -6.01 -5.21
N ASN A 26 14.45 -7.21 -4.90
CA ASN A 26 14.75 -8.41 -5.68
C ASN A 26 14.20 -8.30 -7.11
N LYS A 27 14.92 -8.79 -8.12
CA LYS A 27 14.45 -8.80 -9.52
C LYS A 27 13.16 -9.61 -9.69
N GLU A 28 12.96 -10.64 -8.88
CA GLU A 28 11.79 -11.52 -8.92
C GLU A 28 10.69 -11.08 -7.93
N TRP A 29 10.69 -9.81 -7.50
CA TRP A 29 9.72 -9.30 -6.51
C TRP A 29 8.26 -9.49 -6.92
N GLN A 30 7.94 -9.52 -8.22
CA GLN A 30 6.60 -9.81 -8.72
C GLN A 30 6.10 -11.21 -8.34
N LYS A 31 7.00 -12.19 -8.13
CA LYS A 31 6.63 -13.51 -7.63
C LYS A 31 6.38 -13.45 -6.12
N SER A 32 7.26 -12.75 -5.40
CA SER A 32 7.18 -12.62 -3.94
C SER A 32 5.94 -11.86 -3.48
N ILE A 33 5.48 -10.87 -4.25
CA ILE A 33 4.28 -10.09 -3.90
C ILE A 33 3.00 -10.93 -3.95
N ILE A 34 2.96 -12.04 -4.71
CA ILE A 34 1.78 -12.93 -4.78
C ILE A 34 1.48 -13.54 -3.41
N ALA A 35 2.51 -13.97 -2.67
CA ALA A 35 2.34 -14.50 -1.32
C ALA A 35 1.76 -13.46 -0.35
N VAL A 36 2.10 -12.18 -0.53
CA VAL A 36 1.52 -11.08 0.25
C VAL A 36 0.04 -10.91 -0.08
N ARG A 37 -0.32 -10.99 -1.37
CA ARG A 37 -1.71 -10.90 -1.85
C ARG A 37 -2.58 -12.00 -1.27
N GLU A 38 -2.07 -13.23 -1.24
CA GLU A 38 -2.76 -14.38 -0.66
C GLU A 38 -3.00 -14.19 0.84
N LYS A 39 -1.98 -13.75 1.59
CA LYS A 39 -2.12 -13.44 3.03
C LYS A 39 -3.16 -12.37 3.28
N ILE A 40 -3.16 -11.29 2.50
CA ILE A 40 -4.16 -10.22 2.59
C ILE A 40 -5.57 -10.79 2.36
N ASN A 41 -5.79 -11.55 1.29
CA ASN A 41 -7.10 -12.12 0.96
C ASN A 41 -7.64 -13.01 2.08
N ASN A 42 -6.77 -13.79 2.72
CA ASN A 42 -7.13 -14.63 3.86
C ASN A 42 -7.46 -13.78 5.10
N ALA A 43 -6.63 -12.80 5.44
CA ALA A 43 -6.81 -11.97 6.63
C ALA A 43 -8.06 -11.07 6.58
N ILE A 44 -8.50 -10.67 5.38
CA ILE A 44 -9.72 -9.86 5.21
C ILE A 44 -10.98 -10.61 5.67
N GLN A 45 -11.01 -11.94 5.56
CA GLN A 45 -12.18 -12.73 5.92
C GLN A 45 -12.49 -12.71 7.42
N ASP A 46 -11.50 -12.34 8.26
CA ASP A 46 -11.62 -12.29 9.72
C ASP A 46 -11.66 -10.83 10.24
N MET A 47 -12.03 -9.84 9.42
CA MET A 47 -12.05 -8.44 9.87
C MET A 47 -13.28 -8.10 10.73
N PRO A 48 -13.11 -7.33 11.82
CA PRO A 48 -14.24 -6.91 12.64
C PRO A 48 -15.05 -5.85 11.89
N ALA A 49 -16.34 -5.75 12.21
CA ALA A 49 -17.18 -4.66 11.75
C ALA A 49 -16.68 -3.34 12.36
N HIS A 50 -15.94 -2.57 11.58
CA HIS A 50 -15.43 -1.25 11.96
C HIS A 50 -15.45 -0.35 10.72
N ASP A 51 -16.13 0.80 10.80
CA ASP A 51 -16.40 1.65 9.64
C ASP A 51 -15.12 2.12 8.93
N GLY A 52 -14.07 2.43 9.71
CA GLY A 52 -12.76 2.80 9.15
C GLY A 52 -12.06 1.66 8.40
N ILE A 53 -12.28 0.42 8.82
CA ILE A 53 -11.77 -0.77 8.12
C ILE A 53 -12.62 -1.03 6.87
N ALA A 54 -13.94 -0.98 7.00
CA ALA A 54 -14.87 -1.19 5.88
C ALA A 54 -14.58 -0.21 4.73
N SER A 55 -14.30 1.05 5.05
CA SER A 55 -13.91 2.06 4.05
C SER A 55 -12.57 1.75 3.37
N LEU A 56 -11.58 1.23 4.09
CA LEU A 56 -10.29 0.82 3.51
C LEU A 56 -10.45 -0.40 2.59
N LEU A 57 -11.38 -1.31 2.93
CA LEU A 57 -11.65 -2.53 2.18
C LEU A 57 -12.60 -2.29 0.99
N SER A 58 -13.42 -1.23 1.00
CA SER A 58 -14.40 -0.98 -0.06
C SER A 58 -13.72 -0.49 -1.34
N GLY A 59 -13.72 -1.34 -2.37
CA GLY A 59 -13.39 -0.95 -3.75
C GLY A 59 -11.92 -0.64 -4.03
N SER A 60 -11.01 -0.92 -3.09
CA SER A 60 -9.59 -0.58 -3.23
C SER A 60 -8.69 -1.80 -3.33
N TYR A 61 -7.65 -1.71 -4.16
CA TYR A 61 -6.52 -2.63 -4.10
C TYR A 61 -5.75 -2.35 -2.80
N ILE A 62 -5.89 -3.24 -1.82
CA ILE A 62 -5.22 -3.13 -0.52
C ILE A 62 -3.71 -3.19 -0.76
N ASN A 63 -2.94 -2.27 -0.22
CA ASN A 63 -1.49 -2.23 -0.41
C ASN A 63 -0.81 -2.09 0.96
N TYR A 64 0.51 -2.02 0.96
CA TYR A 64 1.29 -1.85 2.18
C TYR A 64 0.77 -0.72 3.09
N PHE A 65 0.43 0.44 2.54
CA PHE A 65 -0.05 1.59 3.32
C PHE A 65 -1.42 1.36 3.93
N HIS A 66 -2.30 0.61 3.25
CA HIS A 66 -3.57 0.16 3.82
C HIS A 66 -3.33 -0.82 4.98
N CYS A 67 -2.38 -1.75 4.83
CA CYS A 67 -2.04 -2.70 5.90
C CYS A 67 -1.52 -1.98 7.16
N LEU A 68 -0.71 -0.92 7.00
CA LEU A 68 -0.25 -0.10 8.13
C LEU A 68 -1.41 0.52 8.90
N LYS A 69 -2.35 1.15 8.18
CA LYS A 69 -3.55 1.76 8.79
C LYS A 69 -4.42 0.73 9.47
N ILE A 70 -4.58 -0.45 8.87
CA ILE A 70 -5.34 -1.55 9.47
C ILE A 70 -4.69 -1.98 10.79
N VAL A 71 -3.36 -2.18 10.82
CA VAL A 71 -2.64 -2.52 12.05
C VAL A 71 -2.76 -1.41 13.10
N GLU A 72 -2.73 -0.14 12.71
CA GLU A 72 -2.95 0.99 13.62
C GLU A 72 -4.36 0.96 14.25
N ILE A 73 -5.41 0.80 13.45
CA ILE A 73 -6.79 0.65 13.93
C ILE A 73 -6.92 -0.56 14.86
N LEU A 74 -6.30 -1.70 14.52
CA LEU A 74 -6.32 -2.90 15.36
C LEU A 74 -5.62 -2.67 16.71
N LYS A 75 -4.55 -1.85 16.76
CA LYS A 75 -3.90 -1.52 18.04
C LYS A 75 -4.81 -0.72 18.96
N GLU A 76 -5.64 0.16 18.41
CA GLU A 76 -6.59 0.98 19.15
C GLU A 76 -7.81 0.17 19.61
N THR A 77 -8.38 -0.62 18.69
CA THR A 77 -9.63 -1.36 18.91
C THR A 77 -9.45 -2.65 19.71
N GLU A 78 -8.26 -3.27 19.69
CA GLU A 78 -7.96 -4.49 20.44
C GLU A 78 -7.06 -4.22 21.66
N ALA A 79 -6.97 -2.97 22.11
CA ALA A 79 -6.09 -2.53 23.21
C ALA A 79 -6.32 -3.29 24.53
N ASP A 80 -7.55 -3.76 24.78
CA ASP A 80 -7.94 -4.52 25.98
C ASP A 80 -7.69 -6.04 25.86
N SER A 81 -7.27 -6.54 24.69
CA SER A 81 -6.94 -7.96 24.47
C SER A 81 -5.46 -8.30 24.72
N LYS A 82 -4.73 -7.41 25.40
CA LYS A 82 -3.31 -7.60 25.70
C LYS A 82 -3.15 -8.77 26.67
N ASN A 83 -2.45 -9.81 26.22
CA ASN A 83 -2.04 -10.90 27.10
C ASN A 83 -1.06 -10.37 28.17
N LEU A 84 -0.89 -11.09 29.28
CA LEU A 84 -0.05 -10.72 30.45
C LEU A 84 1.43 -10.36 30.14
N PHE A 85 1.88 -10.51 28.90
CA PHE A 85 3.21 -10.12 28.40
C PHE A 85 3.20 -8.89 27.47
N GLY A 86 2.10 -8.13 27.39
CA GLY A 86 2.00 -6.93 26.55
C GLY A 86 1.98 -7.19 25.04
N ARG A 87 1.84 -8.46 24.62
CA ARG A 87 1.69 -8.85 23.21
C ARG A 87 0.22 -8.78 22.82
N TYR A 88 -0.08 -8.08 21.73
CA TYR A 88 -1.38 -8.12 21.09
C TYR A 88 -1.71 -9.60 20.73
N GLY A 89 -2.82 -10.11 21.26
CA GLY A 89 -3.04 -11.55 21.40
C GLY A 89 -3.85 -12.22 20.28
N SER A 90 -4.64 -11.45 19.52
CA SER A 90 -5.57 -11.98 18.53
C SER A 90 -4.85 -12.63 17.34
N GLN A 91 -5.47 -13.63 16.73
CA GLN A 91 -4.98 -14.23 15.48
C GLN A 91 -4.93 -13.17 14.36
N ARG A 92 -5.97 -12.34 14.28
CA ARG A 92 -6.05 -11.20 13.37
C ARG A 92 -4.84 -10.27 13.44
N MET A 93 -4.47 -9.78 14.62
CA MET A 93 -3.30 -8.90 14.74
C MET A 93 -2.02 -9.61 14.30
N LYS A 94 -1.87 -10.90 14.62
CA LYS A 94 -0.70 -11.69 14.16
C LYS A 94 -0.66 -11.79 12.64
N ASP A 95 -1.80 -12.05 12.00
CA ASP A 95 -1.90 -12.17 10.54
C ASP A 95 -1.53 -10.85 9.84
N TRP A 96 -2.07 -9.73 10.32
CA TRP A 96 -1.75 -8.41 9.75
C TRP A 96 -0.31 -7.97 10.01
N GLN A 97 0.26 -8.29 11.18
CA GLN A 97 1.69 -8.08 11.43
C GLN A 97 2.57 -8.96 10.55
N ASP A 98 2.17 -10.18 10.27
CA ASP A 98 2.89 -11.08 9.38
C ASP A 98 2.85 -10.61 7.92
N ILE A 99 1.72 -10.03 7.49
CA ILE A 99 1.61 -9.33 6.19
C ILE A 99 2.64 -8.19 6.11
N LEU A 100 2.72 -7.32 7.13
CA LEU A 100 3.70 -6.23 7.15
C LEU A 100 5.14 -6.75 7.09
N LYS A 101 5.48 -7.75 7.90
CA LYS A 101 6.81 -8.39 7.88
C LYS A 101 7.14 -8.99 6.52
N THR A 102 6.15 -9.61 5.85
CA THR A 102 6.33 -10.18 4.52
C THR A 102 6.58 -9.08 3.47
N TYR A 103 5.90 -7.93 3.59
CA TYR A 103 6.16 -6.75 2.76
C TYR A 103 7.55 -6.15 2.98
N GLU A 104 7.97 -6.02 4.24
CA GLU A 104 9.24 -5.45 4.65
C GLU A 104 10.42 -6.35 4.27
N LYS A 105 10.21 -7.67 4.29
CA LYS A 105 11.18 -8.63 3.78
C LYS A 105 11.50 -8.34 2.32
N GLU A 106 12.79 -8.15 2.00
CA GLU A 106 13.27 -7.81 0.65
C GLU A 106 12.68 -6.50 0.08
N ASN A 107 12.14 -5.63 0.94
CA ASN A 107 11.58 -4.32 0.57
C ASN A 107 10.49 -4.39 -0.52
N LEU A 108 9.62 -5.39 -0.51
CA LEU A 108 8.53 -5.52 -1.49
C LEU A 108 7.61 -4.30 -1.50
N TYR A 109 7.44 -3.63 -0.36
CA TYR A 109 6.67 -2.39 -0.27
C TYR A 109 7.23 -1.27 -1.16
N LEU A 110 8.56 -1.16 -1.31
CA LEU A 110 9.18 -0.17 -2.21
C LEU A 110 8.87 -0.47 -3.67
N ALA A 111 8.88 -1.75 -4.03
CA ALA A 111 8.60 -2.21 -5.39
C ALA A 111 7.16 -1.90 -5.81
N GLU A 112 6.20 -2.24 -4.94
CA GLU A 112 4.79 -1.95 -5.14
C GLU A 112 4.51 -0.45 -5.15
N ALA A 113 5.10 0.32 -4.21
CA ALA A 113 4.94 1.77 -4.16
C ALA A 113 5.49 2.46 -5.42
N ALA A 114 6.66 2.04 -5.91
CA ALA A 114 7.23 2.56 -7.15
C ALA A 114 6.33 2.26 -8.36
N GLN A 115 5.82 1.03 -8.47
CA GLN A 115 4.92 0.65 -9.54
C GLN A 115 3.62 1.48 -9.50
N MET A 116 3.03 1.64 -8.31
CA MET A 116 1.84 2.47 -8.11
C MET A 116 2.09 3.93 -8.52
N LEU A 117 3.22 4.51 -8.11
CA LEU A 117 3.56 5.90 -8.42
C LEU A 117 3.73 6.13 -9.93
N VAL A 118 4.46 5.23 -10.61
CA VAL A 118 4.62 5.26 -12.07
C VAL A 118 3.27 5.17 -12.77
N ARG A 119 2.40 4.24 -12.34
CA ARG A 119 1.07 4.07 -12.93
C ARG A 119 0.20 5.32 -12.73
N ASN A 120 0.21 5.89 -11.54
CA ASN A 120 -0.56 7.09 -11.22
C ASN A 120 -0.15 8.28 -12.08
N ILE A 121 1.15 8.50 -12.24
CA ILE A 121 1.69 9.63 -13.01
C ILE A 121 1.47 9.45 -14.50
N ASN A 122 1.68 8.25 -15.03
CA ASN A 122 1.63 8.01 -16.47
C ASN A 122 0.20 7.79 -17.01
N TYR A 123 -0.71 7.26 -16.19
CA TYR A 123 -2.02 6.80 -16.66
C TYR A 123 -3.19 7.37 -15.87
N GLU A 124 -3.22 7.17 -14.55
CA GLU A 124 -4.41 7.50 -13.75
C GLU A 124 -4.67 9.01 -13.72
N ILE A 125 -3.66 9.82 -13.37
CA ILE A 125 -3.80 11.28 -13.31
C ILE A 125 -4.12 11.88 -14.68
N PRO A 126 -3.41 11.54 -15.78
CA PRO A 126 -3.78 12.01 -17.11
C PRO A 126 -5.19 11.58 -17.54
N GLY A 127 -5.60 10.35 -17.21
CA GLY A 127 -6.94 9.83 -17.48
C GLY A 127 -8.02 10.65 -16.78
N LEU A 128 -7.85 10.89 -15.48
CA LEU A 128 -8.75 11.70 -14.67
C LEU A 128 -8.81 13.15 -15.18
N LYS A 129 -7.67 13.76 -15.55
CA LYS A 129 -7.66 15.10 -16.14
C LYS A 129 -8.50 15.19 -17.43
N LYS A 130 -8.36 14.20 -18.32
CA LYS A 130 -9.17 14.15 -19.55
C LYS A 130 -10.66 13.97 -19.24
N GLN A 131 -11.00 13.16 -18.23
CA GLN A 131 -12.37 12.97 -17.81
C GLN A 131 -12.97 14.27 -17.25
N ILE A 132 -12.24 14.98 -16.39
CA ILE A 132 -12.65 16.29 -15.86
C ILE A 132 -12.97 17.27 -17.00
N THR A 133 -12.05 17.43 -17.95
CA THR A 133 -12.26 18.35 -19.09
C THR A 133 -13.47 17.96 -19.94
N LYS A 134 -13.74 16.65 -20.10
CA LYS A 134 -14.93 16.17 -20.82
C LYS A 134 -16.22 16.55 -20.09
N GLU A 135 -16.27 16.34 -18.78
CA GLU A 135 -17.44 16.69 -17.96
C GLU A 135 -17.69 18.21 -17.95
N GLU A 136 -16.64 19.02 -17.86
CA GLU A 136 -16.72 20.49 -17.93
C GLU A 136 -17.32 20.95 -19.26
N GLN A 137 -16.90 20.36 -20.39
CA GLN A 137 -17.45 20.67 -21.70
C GLN A 137 -18.94 20.30 -21.82
N LEU A 138 -19.35 19.16 -21.27
CA LEU A 138 -20.75 18.73 -21.29
C LEU A 138 -21.65 19.66 -20.48
N GLN A 139 -21.17 20.19 -19.35
CA GLN A 139 -21.91 21.17 -18.55
C GLN A 139 -22.11 22.50 -19.30
N VAL A 140 -21.08 22.98 -20.01
CA VAL A 140 -21.18 24.22 -20.81
C VAL A 140 -22.17 24.09 -21.96
N VAL A 141 -22.24 22.93 -22.63
CA VAL A 141 -23.19 22.68 -23.74
C VAL A 141 -24.63 22.51 -23.25
N SER A 142 -24.82 22.17 -21.98
CA SER A 142 -26.14 21.95 -21.38
C SER A 142 -26.76 23.23 -20.78
N THR A 143 -26.08 24.37 -20.89
CA THR A 143 -26.51 25.70 -20.39
C THR A 143 -26.76 26.64 -21.56
#